data_AF-A0AA88RSI6-F1
#
_entry.id   AF-A0AA88RSI6-F1
#
_cell.length_a   1.000
_cell.length_b   1.000
_cell.length_c   1.000
_cell.angle_alpha   90.00
_cell.angle_beta   90.00
_cell.angle_gamma   90.00
#
_symmetry.space_group_name_H-M   'P 1'
#
loop_
_entity.id
_entity.type
_entity.pdbx_description
1 polymer ?
#
loop_
_entity_poly.entity_id
_entity_poly.type
_entity_poly.pdbx_seq_one_letter_code
_entity_poly.pdbx_strand_id
1 'polypeptide(L)'
;MALHLHLPNLQSVVLHETDDLAHLASDNRISRTMLIGFFRINQLNKDGPKYLYSEFPEHYVWNYGYRTWEPRHQHFSDGRIVCAKPTEGERYYLRMLLLHVRGPTSFNGLKTVDGAFYSSFRAVAQTYGLLEGDNAIEEYLQKASTFQIPSALRRLFVTLVVHCEVGDPRLLWEKLSSLLFEDCQRSYGSNEKLVHYKTITYVAHVIESMGKHQADFDLPTVSNEDIQLCKKVKEIEEELNILVSLEDIIAVSKLNTCQMEAYNIIMQHVRDQKLVAFFIDGPGGTGTLSPQLR
;
A
#
# COMPACT_ATOMS: atom_id res chain seq x y z
N MET A 1 21.44 19.98 -19.29
CA MET A 1 21.86 19.78 -17.88
C MET A 1 20.93 18.78 -17.22
N ALA A 2 21.43 17.78 -16.50
CA ALA A 2 20.59 16.86 -15.73
C ALA A 2 20.29 17.47 -14.35
N LEU A 3 19.01 17.73 -14.07
CA LEU A 3 18.55 18.38 -12.86
C LEU A 3 18.22 17.35 -11.78
N HIS A 4 18.76 17.55 -10.58
CA HIS A 4 18.56 16.63 -9.46
C HIS A 4 17.08 16.54 -9.06
N LEU A 5 16.63 15.32 -8.76
CA LEU A 5 15.33 14.99 -8.23
C LEU A 5 15.53 14.09 -7.00
N HIS A 6 14.94 14.47 -5.88
CA HIS A 6 14.93 13.67 -4.65
C HIS A 6 13.82 14.15 -3.71
N LEU A 7 13.37 13.25 -2.84
CA LEU A 7 12.45 13.57 -1.76
C LEU A 7 13.19 14.33 -0.63
N PRO A 8 12.45 14.97 0.31
CA PRO A 8 13.06 15.59 1.49
C PRO A 8 13.99 14.62 2.22
N ASN A 9 15.22 15.06 2.50
CA ASN A 9 16.25 14.29 3.21
C ASN A 9 16.69 12.97 2.55
N LEU A 10 16.35 12.76 1.27
CA LEU A 10 16.73 11.58 0.48
C LEU A 10 17.65 11.94 -0.69
N GLN A 11 18.55 12.91 -0.48
CA GLN A 11 19.57 13.30 -1.45
C GLN A 11 20.56 12.15 -1.69
N SER A 12 20.89 11.87 -2.95
CA SER A 12 21.97 10.95 -3.28
C SER A 12 23.34 11.58 -2.98
N VAL A 13 24.22 10.81 -2.35
CA VAL A 13 25.61 11.17 -2.05
C VAL A 13 26.50 10.14 -2.73
N VAL A 14 27.51 10.61 -3.46
CA VAL A 14 28.55 9.75 -4.05
C VAL A 14 29.67 9.64 -3.03
N LEU A 15 30.10 8.42 -2.74
CA LEU A 15 31.20 8.11 -1.84
C LEU A 15 32.35 7.51 -2.64
N HIS A 16 33.56 7.94 -2.36
CA HIS A 16 34.80 7.37 -2.87
C HIS A 16 35.53 6.61 -1.76
N GLU A 17 36.39 5.65 -2.13
CA GLU A 17 37.11 4.80 -1.17
C GLU A 17 38.01 5.59 -0.22
N THR A 18 38.45 6.78 -0.62
CA THR A 18 39.31 7.68 0.15
C THR A 18 38.55 8.69 1.01
N ASP A 19 37.22 8.69 0.95
CA ASP A 19 36.42 9.70 1.62
C ASP A 19 36.26 9.42 3.12
N ASP A 20 36.42 10.46 3.94
CA ASP A 20 36.12 10.39 5.37
C ASP A 20 34.61 10.60 5.61
N LEU A 21 33.94 9.53 6.07
CA LEU A 21 32.51 9.51 6.36
C LEU A 21 32.12 10.51 7.45
N ALA A 22 32.97 10.76 8.45
CA ALA A 22 32.68 11.70 9.53
C ALA A 22 32.68 13.15 8.99
N HIS A 23 33.67 13.46 8.15
CA HIS A 23 33.74 14.75 7.47
C HIS A 23 32.55 14.95 6.52
N LEU A 24 32.21 13.95 5.70
CA LEU A 24 31.02 13.97 4.83
C LEU A 24 29.74 14.19 5.63
N ALA A 25 29.51 13.44 6.71
CA ALA A 25 28.30 13.59 7.52
C ALA A 25 28.16 15.01 8.11
N SER A 26 29.28 15.67 8.41
CA SER A 26 29.30 17.05 8.92
C SER A 26 29.22 18.14 7.83
N ASP A 27 29.43 17.80 6.55
CA ASP A 27 29.47 18.78 5.48
C ASP A 27 28.05 19.20 5.03
N ASN A 28 27.62 20.34 5.59
CA ASN A 28 26.34 20.98 5.25
C ASN A 28 26.19 21.35 3.76
N ARG A 29 27.24 21.27 2.93
CA ARG A 29 27.14 21.52 1.49
C ARG A 29 26.52 20.34 0.75
N ILE A 30 26.53 19.13 1.30
CA ILE A 30 25.98 17.92 0.65
C ILE A 30 24.49 18.06 0.37
N SER A 31 23.75 18.70 1.28
CA SER A 31 22.32 18.96 1.14
C SER A 31 21.98 20.02 0.08
N ARG A 32 22.96 20.81 -0.39
CA ARG A 32 22.79 21.88 -1.39
C ARG A 32 22.76 21.31 -2.80
N THR A 33 21.66 20.65 -3.14
CA THR A 33 21.40 20.16 -4.51
C THR A 33 20.88 21.29 -5.40
N MET A 34 20.88 21.06 -6.72
CA MET A 34 20.25 21.96 -7.69
C MET A 34 18.78 22.26 -7.34
N LEU A 35 18.04 21.28 -6.83
CA LEU A 35 16.63 21.43 -6.44
C LEU A 35 16.47 22.34 -5.21
N ILE A 36 17.32 22.15 -4.19
CA ILE A 36 17.33 23.02 -3.01
C ILE A 36 17.76 24.44 -3.38
N GLY A 37 18.75 24.58 -4.28
CA GLY A 37 19.16 25.87 -4.83
C GLY A 37 18.02 26.58 -5.56
N PHE A 38 17.25 25.86 -6.38
CA PHE A 38 16.09 26.40 -7.10
C PHE A 38 15.07 27.00 -6.13
N PHE A 39 14.69 26.25 -5.09
CA PHE A 39 13.81 26.74 -4.03
C PHE A 39 14.36 27.99 -3.36
N ARG A 40 15.66 28.03 -3.06
CA ARG A 40 16.31 29.18 -2.42
C ARG A 40 16.26 30.43 -3.29
N ILE A 41 16.51 30.33 -4.60
CA ILE A 41 16.40 31.49 -5.49
C ILE A 41 14.97 32.00 -5.54
N ASN A 42 13.98 31.11 -5.64
CA ASN A 42 12.57 31.52 -5.63
C ASN A 42 12.15 32.18 -4.31
N GLN A 43 12.73 31.77 -3.17
CA GLN A 43 12.50 32.43 -1.88
C GLN A 43 13.06 33.86 -1.83
N LEU A 44 14.25 34.06 -2.40
CA LEU A 44 14.93 35.36 -2.43
C LEU A 44 14.25 36.32 -3.43
N ASN A 45 13.78 35.79 -4.56
CA ASN A 45 13.18 36.55 -5.64
C ASN A 45 11.65 36.46 -5.61
N LYS A 46 11.02 36.93 -4.54
CA LYS A 46 9.54 36.86 -4.37
C LYS A 46 8.77 37.57 -5.49
N ASP A 47 9.31 38.69 -5.97
CA ASP A 47 8.73 39.51 -7.04
C ASP A 47 9.35 39.22 -8.42
N GLY A 48 10.24 38.22 -8.50
CA GLY A 48 10.92 37.84 -9.73
C GLY A 48 10.08 36.92 -10.63
N PRO A 49 10.58 36.63 -11.85
CA PRO A 49 9.94 35.67 -12.74
C PRO A 49 9.84 34.28 -12.11
N LYS A 50 8.66 33.65 -12.24
CA LYS A 50 8.41 32.30 -11.73
C LYS A 50 8.64 31.27 -12.82
N TYR A 51 9.83 30.69 -12.84
CA TYR A 51 10.21 29.64 -13.79
C TYR A 51 9.79 28.25 -13.31
N LEU A 52 9.58 27.34 -14.27
CA LEU A 52 9.56 25.91 -14.00
C LEU A 52 10.98 25.44 -13.67
N TYR A 53 11.11 24.31 -12.98
CA TYR A 53 12.43 23.78 -12.67
C TYR A 53 13.19 23.35 -13.95
N SER A 54 12.48 22.84 -14.96
CA SER A 54 13.06 22.49 -16.28
C SER A 54 13.55 23.71 -17.08
N GLU A 55 12.90 24.86 -16.94
CA GLU A 55 13.26 26.13 -17.59
C GLU A 55 14.42 26.83 -16.87
N PHE A 56 14.69 26.46 -15.62
CA PHE A 56 15.64 27.18 -14.77
C PHE A 56 17.06 27.28 -15.36
N PRO A 57 17.62 26.24 -15.99
CA PRO A 57 18.95 26.30 -16.62
C PRO A 57 19.04 27.26 -17.81
N GLU A 58 17.92 27.69 -18.38
CA GLU A 58 17.88 28.70 -19.45
C GLU A 58 18.27 30.08 -18.90
N HIS A 59 17.94 30.35 -17.63
CA HIS A 59 18.14 31.64 -16.97
C HIS A 59 19.27 31.64 -15.94
N TYR A 60 19.63 30.46 -15.41
CA TYR A 60 20.63 30.31 -14.37
C TYR A 60 21.66 29.23 -14.74
N VAL A 61 22.87 29.38 -14.22
CA VAL A 61 23.93 28.37 -14.29
C VAL A 61 24.27 27.87 -12.89
N TRP A 62 24.45 26.57 -12.75
CA TRP A 62 24.82 25.96 -11.48
C TRP A 62 26.33 26.11 -11.24
N ASN A 63 26.70 26.80 -10.15
CA ASN A 63 28.06 26.88 -9.68
C ASN A 63 28.37 25.68 -8.78
N TYR A 64 29.18 24.75 -9.27
CA TYR A 64 29.52 23.52 -8.52
C TYR A 64 30.39 23.78 -7.29
N GLY A 65 31.23 24.83 -7.30
CA GLY A 65 32.09 25.18 -6.18
C GLY A 65 31.30 25.72 -4.99
N TYR A 66 30.39 26.66 -5.24
CA TYR A 66 29.55 27.27 -4.20
C TYR A 66 28.23 26.52 -3.95
N ARG A 67 27.85 25.62 -4.87
CA ARG A 67 26.57 24.90 -4.89
C ARG A 67 25.38 25.85 -4.86
N THR A 68 25.40 26.81 -5.78
CA THR A 68 24.38 27.85 -5.93
C THR A 68 24.05 28.09 -7.40
N TRP A 69 22.86 28.60 -7.66
CA TRP A 69 22.49 29.10 -8.98
C TRP A 69 22.89 30.55 -9.12
N GLU A 70 23.51 30.89 -10.25
CA GLU A 70 23.93 32.24 -10.60
C GLU A 70 23.24 32.68 -11.90
N PRO A 71 22.89 33.98 -12.05
CA PRO A 71 22.29 34.48 -13.28
C PRO A 71 23.15 34.13 -14.51
N ARG A 72 22.50 33.64 -15.55
CA ARG A 72 23.18 33.31 -16.79
C ARG A 72 23.37 34.57 -17.63
N HIS A 73 24.60 34.80 -18.08
CA HIS A 73 24.94 35.94 -18.93
C HIS A 73 25.00 35.60 -20.43
N GLN A 74 25.30 34.34 -20.80
CA GLN A 74 25.45 33.90 -22.20
C GLN A 74 25.01 32.45 -22.41
N HIS A 75 24.59 32.15 -23.65
CA HIS A 75 24.14 30.86 -24.19
C HIS A 75 22.84 30.29 -23.60
N PHE A 76 22.23 29.35 -24.29
CA PHE A 76 21.01 28.65 -23.86
C PHE A 76 21.35 27.25 -23.32
N SER A 77 20.59 26.74 -22.35
CA SER A 77 20.78 25.38 -21.84
C SER A 77 19.46 24.75 -21.41
N ASP A 78 19.15 23.58 -21.97
CA ASP A 78 17.98 22.80 -21.56
C ASP A 78 18.22 22.06 -20.25
N GLY A 79 17.29 22.24 -19.31
CA GLY A 79 17.19 21.44 -18.08
C GLY A 79 16.37 20.17 -18.31
N ARG A 80 16.96 19.01 -18.01
CA ARG A 80 16.24 17.72 -17.97
C ARG A 80 16.18 17.20 -16.55
N ILE A 81 14.99 17.20 -15.95
CA ILE A 81 14.77 16.59 -14.64
C ILE A 81 14.98 15.08 -14.76
N VAL A 82 15.79 14.52 -13.84
CA VAL A 82 16.03 13.08 -13.75
C VAL A 82 14.71 12.32 -13.81
N CYS A 83 14.66 11.24 -14.59
CA CYS A 83 13.46 10.44 -14.75
C CYS A 83 13.03 9.82 -13.41
N ALA A 84 11.73 9.72 -13.21
CA ALA A 84 11.12 8.95 -12.14
C ALA A 84 9.95 8.18 -12.76
N LYS A 85 9.81 6.90 -12.41
CA LYS A 85 8.71 6.04 -12.85
C LYS A 85 7.54 6.13 -11.86
N PRO A 86 6.29 5.91 -12.28
CA PRO A 86 5.13 5.86 -11.37
C PRO A 86 5.34 4.94 -10.16
N THR A 87 6.06 3.82 -10.35
CA THR A 87 6.41 2.86 -9.29
C THR A 87 7.39 3.39 -8.24
N GLU A 88 8.01 4.55 -8.46
CA GLU A 88 8.81 5.29 -7.46
C GLU A 88 7.95 6.20 -6.56
N GLY A 89 6.62 6.13 -6.68
CA GLY A 89 5.65 6.75 -5.77
C GLY A 89 5.80 8.28 -5.67
N GLU A 90 5.95 8.79 -4.45
CA GLU A 90 6.07 10.23 -4.15
C GLU A 90 7.14 10.95 -4.98
N ARG A 91 8.22 10.26 -5.37
CA ARG A 91 9.28 10.83 -6.20
C ARG A 91 8.79 11.12 -7.63
N TYR A 92 7.91 10.29 -8.18
CA TYR A 92 7.27 10.52 -9.48
C TYR A 92 6.32 11.71 -9.43
N TYR A 93 5.45 11.77 -8.43
CA TYR A 93 4.52 12.89 -8.28
C TYR A 93 5.26 14.21 -8.05
N LEU A 94 6.35 14.21 -7.28
CA LEU A 94 7.23 15.37 -7.15
C LEU A 94 7.79 15.84 -8.51
N ARG A 95 8.23 14.90 -9.36
CA ARG A 95 8.71 15.22 -10.71
C ARG A 95 7.62 15.87 -11.55
N MET A 96 6.40 15.34 -11.52
CA MET A 96 5.25 15.91 -12.22
C MET A 96 4.98 17.34 -11.75
N LEU A 97 4.98 17.59 -10.44
CA LEU A 97 4.79 18.93 -9.92
C LEU A 97 5.90 19.89 -10.33
N LEU A 98 7.16 19.47 -10.35
CA LEU A 98 8.28 20.33 -10.77
C LEU A 98 8.26 20.70 -12.26
N LEU A 99 7.51 19.94 -13.07
CA LEU A 99 7.27 20.22 -14.48
C LEU A 99 6.11 21.20 -14.71
N HIS A 100 5.22 21.40 -13.74
CA HIS A 100 3.99 22.18 -13.92
C HIS A 100 3.85 23.37 -12.96
N VAL A 101 4.44 23.29 -11.77
CA VAL A 101 4.35 24.33 -10.75
C VAL A 101 5.52 25.31 -10.89
N ARG A 102 5.18 26.58 -11.16
CA ARG A 102 6.15 27.67 -11.35
C ARG A 102 6.55 28.31 -10.02
N GLY A 103 7.85 28.53 -9.85
CA GLY A 103 8.42 29.28 -8.72
C GLY A 103 8.14 28.73 -7.31
N PRO A 104 8.08 27.40 -7.06
CA PRO A 104 7.92 26.89 -5.71
C PRO A 104 9.12 27.27 -4.83
N THR A 105 8.86 27.59 -3.57
CA THR A 105 9.87 28.04 -2.61
C THR A 105 10.36 26.94 -1.68
N SER A 106 9.71 25.79 -1.64
CA SER A 106 10.10 24.63 -0.84
C SER A 106 9.28 23.40 -1.23
N PHE A 107 9.64 22.23 -0.69
CA PHE A 107 8.79 21.04 -0.78
C PHE A 107 7.40 21.26 -0.18
N ASN A 108 7.29 21.98 0.94
CA ASN A 108 5.99 22.31 1.53
C ASN A 108 5.23 23.33 0.68
N GLY A 109 5.94 24.23 0.00
CA GLY A 109 5.36 25.12 -1.00
C GLY A 109 4.76 24.35 -2.17
N LEU A 110 5.42 23.28 -2.64
CA LEU A 110 4.86 22.35 -3.63
C LEU A 110 3.66 21.56 -3.11
N LYS A 111 3.57 21.36 -1.79
CA LYS A 111 2.43 20.69 -1.14
C LYS A 111 1.29 21.65 -0.77
N THR A 112 1.36 22.91 -1.20
CA THR A 112 0.34 23.92 -0.90
C THR A 112 -0.32 24.39 -2.20
N VAL A 113 -1.65 24.28 -2.27
CA VAL A 113 -2.46 24.77 -3.41
C VAL A 113 -3.52 25.71 -2.86
N ASP A 114 -3.59 26.92 -3.39
CA ASP A 114 -4.57 27.96 -2.99
C ASP A 114 -4.67 28.18 -1.46
N GLY A 115 -3.55 28.02 -0.75
CA GLY A 115 -3.46 28.17 0.71
C GLY A 115 -3.79 26.92 1.53
N ALA A 116 -4.26 25.83 0.90
CA ALA A 116 -4.48 24.55 1.54
C ALA A 116 -3.23 23.65 1.47
N PHE A 117 -2.83 23.08 2.60
CA PHE A 117 -1.69 22.16 2.69
C PHE A 117 -2.14 20.70 2.55
N TYR A 118 -1.40 19.94 1.75
CA TYR A 118 -1.65 18.51 1.49
C TYR A 118 -0.52 17.65 2.08
N SER A 119 -0.86 16.44 2.52
CA SER A 119 0.10 15.53 3.16
C SER A 119 1.13 14.95 2.18
N SER A 120 0.74 14.72 0.91
CA SER A 120 1.54 14.07 -0.13
C SER A 120 1.64 14.88 -1.42
N PHE A 121 2.68 14.62 -2.23
CA PHE A 121 2.81 15.20 -3.58
C PHE A 121 1.76 14.63 -4.53
N ARG A 122 1.36 13.37 -4.34
CA ARG A 122 0.26 12.76 -5.11
C ARG A 122 -1.03 13.55 -4.99
N ALA A 123 -1.46 13.88 -3.78
CA ALA A 123 -2.72 14.59 -3.55
C ALA A 123 -2.72 15.98 -4.23
N VAL A 124 -1.55 16.63 -4.27
CA VAL A 124 -1.40 17.88 -5.01
C VAL A 124 -1.45 17.66 -6.52
N ALA A 125 -0.74 16.67 -7.06
CA ALA A 125 -0.77 16.35 -8.49
C ALA A 125 -2.20 16.03 -8.97
N GLN A 126 -2.98 15.34 -8.15
CA GLN A 126 -4.39 15.07 -8.38
C GLN A 126 -5.24 16.35 -8.38
N THR A 127 -5.00 17.25 -7.43
CA THR A 127 -5.70 18.55 -7.36
C THR A 127 -5.43 19.40 -8.61
N TYR A 128 -4.21 19.34 -9.14
CA TYR A 128 -3.86 19.99 -10.41
C TYR A 128 -4.38 19.24 -11.67
N GLY A 129 -5.01 18.07 -11.52
CA GLY A 129 -5.49 17.25 -12.64
C GLY A 129 -4.37 16.68 -13.50
N LEU A 130 -3.17 16.47 -12.93
CA LEU A 130 -1.98 16.00 -13.66
C LEU A 130 -1.89 14.48 -13.78
N LEU A 131 -2.82 13.75 -13.17
CA LEU A 131 -2.88 12.29 -13.22
C LEU A 131 -3.80 11.89 -14.37
N GLU A 132 -3.32 11.06 -15.29
CA GLU A 132 -4.16 10.52 -16.36
C GLU A 132 -5.32 9.72 -15.76
N GLY A 133 -6.50 9.85 -16.35
CA GLY A 133 -7.66 9.10 -15.91
C GLY A 133 -7.50 7.63 -16.28
N ASP A 134 -7.74 6.75 -15.31
CA ASP A 134 -7.65 5.29 -15.48
C ASP A 134 -8.80 4.69 -16.33
N ASN A 135 -9.46 5.49 -17.18
CA ASN A 135 -10.67 5.11 -17.91
C ASN A 135 -10.48 3.85 -18.77
N ALA A 136 -9.32 3.71 -19.42
CA ALA A 136 -9.03 2.52 -20.22
C ALA A 136 -8.88 1.25 -19.35
N ILE A 137 -8.27 1.41 -18.18
CA ILE A 137 -8.08 0.32 -17.20
C ILE A 137 -9.41 -0.05 -16.56
N GLU A 138 -10.21 0.96 -16.21
CA GLU A 138 -11.57 0.81 -15.70
C GLU A 138 -12.46 0.06 -16.70
N GLU A 139 -12.52 0.53 -17.95
CA GLU A 139 -13.33 -0.11 -19.01
C GLU A 139 -12.87 -1.56 -19.26
N TYR A 140 -11.56 -1.80 -19.22
CA TYR A 140 -11.00 -3.14 -19.35
C TYR A 140 -11.41 -4.06 -18.19
N LEU A 141 -11.31 -3.58 -16.94
CA LEU A 141 -11.69 -4.36 -15.75
C LEU A 141 -13.21 -4.59 -15.69
N GLN A 142 -14.04 -3.63 -16.09
CA GLN A 142 -15.49 -3.80 -16.22
C GLN A 142 -15.85 -4.82 -17.30
N LYS A 143 -15.14 -4.83 -18.43
CA LYS A 143 -15.31 -5.89 -19.43
C LYS A 143 -14.87 -7.24 -18.87
N ALA A 144 -13.72 -7.30 -18.21
CA ALA A 144 -13.20 -8.52 -17.61
C ALA A 144 -14.16 -9.14 -16.58
N SER A 145 -14.87 -8.32 -15.79
CA SER A 145 -15.82 -8.82 -14.79
C SER A 145 -17.00 -9.57 -15.38
N THR A 146 -17.29 -9.40 -16.68
CA THR A 146 -18.37 -10.14 -17.35
C THR A 146 -18.05 -11.62 -17.61
N PHE A 147 -16.77 -12.01 -17.59
CA PHE A 147 -16.34 -13.38 -17.90
C PHE A 147 -15.30 -13.96 -16.93
N GLN A 148 -14.68 -13.15 -16.08
CA GLN A 148 -13.75 -13.61 -15.04
C GLN A 148 -14.47 -13.88 -13.73
N ILE A 149 -13.97 -14.87 -12.97
CA ILE A 149 -14.39 -15.06 -11.57
C ILE A 149 -13.79 -13.96 -10.68
N PRO A 150 -14.44 -13.56 -9.57
CA PRO A 150 -14.00 -12.43 -8.75
C PRO A 150 -12.57 -12.53 -8.22
N SER A 151 -12.09 -13.73 -7.87
CA SER A 151 -10.70 -13.94 -7.45
C SER A 151 -9.68 -13.67 -8.56
N ALA A 152 -9.98 -14.09 -9.79
CA ALA A 152 -9.16 -13.80 -10.98
C ALA A 152 -9.20 -12.31 -11.33
N LEU A 153 -10.37 -11.68 -11.21
CA LEU A 153 -10.55 -10.24 -11.40
C LEU A 153 -9.73 -9.43 -10.38
N ARG A 154 -9.74 -9.82 -9.09
CA ARG A 154 -8.88 -9.19 -8.07
C ARG A 154 -7.40 -9.31 -8.40
N ARG A 155 -6.95 -10.47 -8.86
CA ARG A 155 -5.54 -10.65 -9.28
C ARG A 155 -5.20 -9.82 -10.51
N LEU A 156 -6.13 -9.67 -11.45
CA LEU A 156 -5.96 -8.80 -12.62
C LEU A 156 -5.87 -7.33 -12.21
N PHE A 157 -6.77 -6.87 -11.33
CA PHE A 157 -6.72 -5.52 -10.75
C PHE A 157 -5.34 -5.25 -10.13
N VAL A 158 -4.84 -6.15 -9.28
CA VAL A 158 -3.52 -5.99 -8.65
C VAL A 158 -2.40 -5.96 -9.68
N THR A 159 -2.44 -6.84 -10.68
CA THR A 159 -1.46 -6.85 -11.78
C THR A 159 -1.41 -5.50 -12.49
N LEU A 160 -2.56 -4.90 -12.80
CA LEU A 160 -2.64 -3.60 -13.46
C LEU A 160 -2.14 -2.49 -12.54
N VAL A 161 -2.52 -2.47 -11.26
CA VAL A 161 -2.02 -1.47 -10.29
C VAL A 161 -0.51 -1.55 -10.11
N VAL A 162 0.07 -2.75 -10.10
CA VAL A 162 1.51 -2.95 -9.86
C VAL A 162 2.34 -2.70 -11.13
N HIS A 163 1.83 -3.08 -12.31
CA HIS A 163 2.62 -3.11 -13.54
C HIS A 163 2.21 -2.07 -14.59
N CYS A 164 1.03 -1.45 -14.47
CA CYS A 164 0.59 -0.39 -15.35
C CYS A 164 0.72 0.98 -14.67
N GLU A 165 0.75 2.03 -15.48
CA GLU A 165 0.77 3.42 -15.02
C GLU A 165 -0.65 3.83 -14.62
N VAL A 166 -1.09 3.37 -13.43
CA VAL A 166 -2.38 3.77 -12.86
C VAL A 166 -2.24 5.14 -12.21
N GLY A 167 -2.98 6.12 -12.72
CA GLY A 167 -2.94 7.50 -12.24
C GLY A 167 -3.48 7.60 -10.82
N ASP A 168 -4.66 7.04 -10.57
CA ASP A 168 -5.32 7.05 -9.26
C ASP A 168 -5.87 5.66 -8.85
N PRO A 169 -5.00 4.79 -8.29
CA PRO A 169 -5.41 3.51 -7.73
C PRO A 169 -6.55 3.56 -6.70
N ARG A 170 -6.69 4.68 -5.95
CA ARG A 170 -7.74 4.84 -4.93
C ARG A 170 -9.10 4.96 -5.60
N LEU A 171 -9.20 5.88 -6.55
CA LEU A 171 -10.43 6.12 -7.30
C LEU A 171 -10.81 4.88 -8.14
N LEU A 172 -9.83 4.23 -8.76
CA LEU A 172 -10.05 2.99 -9.50
C LEU A 172 -10.59 1.88 -8.57
N TRP A 173 -10.05 1.75 -7.36
CA TRP A 173 -10.57 0.84 -6.34
C TRP A 173 -12.02 1.17 -5.99
N GLU A 174 -12.33 2.42 -5.65
CA GLU A 174 -13.67 2.84 -5.23
C GLU A 174 -14.72 2.49 -6.29
N LYS A 175 -14.42 2.76 -7.56
CA LYS A 175 -15.31 2.46 -8.70
C LYS A 175 -15.53 0.96 -8.92
N LEU A 176 -14.51 0.12 -8.71
CA LEU A 176 -14.55 -1.31 -9.02
C LEU A 176 -14.80 -2.20 -7.79
N SER A 177 -14.81 -1.62 -6.60
CA SER A 177 -14.88 -2.31 -5.31
C SER A 177 -16.02 -3.34 -5.25
N SER A 178 -17.22 -2.98 -5.70
CA SER A 178 -18.39 -3.86 -5.76
C SER A 178 -18.13 -5.16 -6.55
N LEU A 179 -17.39 -5.08 -7.66
CA LEU A 179 -17.02 -6.22 -8.50
C LEU A 179 -15.92 -7.07 -7.82
N LEU A 180 -15.00 -6.42 -7.12
CA LEU A 180 -13.91 -7.09 -6.41
C LEU A 180 -14.38 -7.84 -5.15
N PHE A 181 -15.48 -7.40 -4.55
CA PHE A 181 -16.06 -7.98 -3.33
C PHE A 181 -17.06 -9.11 -3.58
N GLU A 182 -17.48 -9.33 -4.83
CA GLU A 182 -18.67 -10.11 -5.16
C GLU A 182 -18.70 -11.52 -4.54
N ASP A 183 -17.62 -12.29 -4.64
CA ASP A 183 -17.56 -13.64 -4.07
C ASP A 183 -17.53 -13.63 -2.54
N CYS A 184 -16.86 -12.66 -1.93
CA CYS A 184 -16.86 -12.47 -0.49
C CYS A 184 -18.26 -12.08 0.02
N GLN A 185 -18.97 -11.21 -0.70
CA GLN A 185 -20.36 -10.86 -0.36
C GLN A 185 -21.29 -12.09 -0.44
N ARG A 186 -21.11 -12.96 -1.43
CA ARG A 186 -21.87 -14.20 -1.54
C ARG A 186 -21.60 -15.18 -0.39
N SER A 187 -20.33 -15.31 0.01
CA SER A 187 -19.94 -16.25 1.07
C SER A 187 -20.25 -15.76 2.48
N TYR A 188 -20.15 -14.45 2.73
CA TYR A 188 -20.23 -13.86 4.08
C TYR A 188 -21.47 -12.98 4.30
N GLY A 189 -22.34 -12.86 3.30
CA GLY A 189 -23.61 -12.14 3.38
C GLY A 189 -23.45 -10.67 3.77
N SER A 190 -24.24 -10.22 4.74
CA SER A 190 -24.29 -8.82 5.19
C SER A 190 -23.15 -8.40 6.12
N ASN A 191 -22.17 -9.26 6.40
CA ASN A 191 -21.02 -8.89 7.23
C ASN A 191 -19.99 -8.10 6.42
N GLU A 192 -20.30 -6.83 6.18
CA GLU A 192 -19.49 -5.91 5.38
C GLU A 192 -18.04 -5.83 5.86
N LYS A 193 -17.81 -5.80 7.18
CA LYS A 193 -16.46 -5.79 7.76
C LYS A 193 -15.64 -7.01 7.35
N LEU A 194 -16.23 -8.20 7.39
CA LEU A 194 -15.55 -9.43 7.01
C LEU A 194 -15.27 -9.50 5.51
N VAL A 195 -16.22 -9.05 4.68
CA VAL A 195 -16.07 -8.95 3.22
C VAL A 195 -14.89 -8.04 2.86
N HIS A 196 -14.85 -6.85 3.47
CA HIS A 196 -13.77 -5.89 3.27
C HIS A 196 -12.43 -6.44 3.75
N TYR A 197 -12.37 -7.00 4.96
CA TYR A 197 -11.16 -7.60 5.51
C TYR A 197 -10.59 -8.69 4.60
N LYS A 198 -11.41 -9.65 4.16
CA LYS A 198 -10.97 -10.78 3.32
C LYS A 198 -10.42 -10.29 1.99
N THR A 199 -11.12 -9.35 1.36
CA THR A 199 -10.75 -8.85 0.04
C THR A 199 -9.51 -7.98 0.08
N ILE A 200 -9.42 -7.05 1.04
CA ILE A 200 -8.25 -6.19 1.21
C ILE A 200 -7.02 -7.04 1.58
N THR A 201 -7.18 -8.02 2.47
CA THR A 201 -6.08 -8.94 2.84
C THR A 201 -5.61 -9.77 1.65
N TYR A 202 -6.54 -10.25 0.81
CA TYR A 202 -6.18 -10.94 -0.44
C TYR A 202 -5.36 -10.04 -1.36
N VAL A 203 -5.81 -8.80 -1.57
CA VAL A 203 -5.12 -7.81 -2.41
C VAL A 203 -3.73 -7.51 -1.88
N ALA A 204 -3.59 -7.27 -0.58
CA ALA A 204 -2.30 -7.06 0.07
C ALA A 204 -1.36 -8.26 -0.14
N HIS A 205 -1.85 -9.48 0.05
CA HIS A 205 -1.06 -10.70 -0.16
C HIS A 205 -0.58 -10.84 -1.61
N VAL A 206 -1.42 -10.52 -2.60
CA VAL A 206 -1.01 -10.56 -4.02
C VAL A 206 0.04 -9.50 -4.32
N ILE A 207 -0.09 -8.28 -3.77
CA ILE A 207 0.92 -7.22 -3.92
C ILE A 207 2.27 -7.65 -3.32
N GLU A 208 2.25 -8.24 -2.12
CA GLU A 208 3.44 -8.77 -1.44
C GLU A 208 4.09 -9.90 -2.26
N SER A 209 3.30 -10.77 -2.88
CA SER A 209 3.81 -11.83 -3.76
C SER A 209 4.55 -11.28 -5.00
N MET A 210 4.30 -10.02 -5.37
CA MET A 210 5.00 -9.31 -6.45
C MET A 210 6.21 -8.49 -5.95
N GLY A 211 6.58 -8.63 -4.67
CA GLY A 211 7.71 -7.92 -4.07
C GLY A 211 7.47 -6.43 -3.84
N LYS A 212 6.21 -6.03 -3.66
CA LYS A 212 5.80 -4.65 -3.38
C LYS A 212 5.07 -4.56 -2.05
N HIS A 213 4.94 -3.37 -1.50
CA HIS A 213 4.11 -3.13 -0.32
C HIS A 213 2.80 -2.47 -0.70
N GLN A 214 1.71 -2.84 -0.02
CA GLN A 214 0.42 -2.21 -0.25
C GLN A 214 0.49 -0.70 -0.02
N ALA A 215 1.30 -0.22 0.92
CA ALA A 215 1.49 1.21 1.20
C ALA A 215 2.08 2.01 0.01
N ASP A 216 2.69 1.34 -0.96
CA ASP A 216 3.23 1.98 -2.17
C ASP A 216 2.12 2.46 -3.12
N PHE A 217 0.94 1.86 -3.00
CA PHE A 217 -0.25 2.16 -3.80
C PHE A 217 -1.31 2.64 -2.83
N ASP A 218 -1.81 3.87 -2.96
CA ASP A 218 -2.85 4.43 -2.08
C ASP A 218 -4.18 3.64 -2.14
N LEU A 219 -4.17 2.43 -1.58
CA LEU A 219 -5.24 1.44 -1.52
C LEU A 219 -5.72 1.31 -0.08
N PRO A 220 -6.95 0.83 0.16
CA PRO A 220 -7.49 0.76 1.52
C PRO A 220 -6.76 -0.29 2.33
N THR A 221 -6.42 0.02 3.57
CA THR A 221 -5.82 -0.90 4.54
C THR A 221 -6.85 -1.30 5.59
N VAL A 222 -6.64 -2.43 6.25
CA VAL A 222 -7.51 -2.89 7.34
C VAL A 222 -6.94 -2.48 8.68
N SER A 223 -7.78 -2.04 9.61
CA SER A 223 -7.36 -1.68 10.96
C SER A 223 -6.96 -2.92 11.77
N ASN A 224 -6.07 -2.77 12.75
CA ASN A 224 -5.68 -3.87 13.63
C ASN A 224 -6.86 -4.46 14.42
N GLU A 225 -7.85 -3.63 14.78
CA GLU A 225 -9.05 -4.07 15.48
C GLU A 225 -9.92 -4.98 14.59
N ASP A 226 -10.12 -4.59 13.33
CA ASP A 226 -10.87 -5.38 12.36
C ASP A 226 -10.16 -6.71 12.03
N ILE A 227 -8.82 -6.71 11.97
CA ILE A 227 -8.02 -7.94 11.81
C ILE A 227 -8.31 -8.92 12.95
N GLN A 228 -8.29 -8.46 14.20
CA GLN A 228 -8.52 -9.33 15.36
C GLN A 228 -9.96 -9.86 15.40
N LEU A 229 -10.94 -9.01 15.10
CA LEU A 229 -12.34 -9.41 15.04
C LEU A 229 -12.56 -10.46 13.94
N CYS A 230 -12.04 -10.24 12.74
CA CYS A 230 -12.25 -11.15 11.62
C CYS A 230 -11.48 -12.47 11.75
N LYS A 231 -10.33 -12.48 12.45
CA LYS A 231 -9.63 -13.74 12.80
C LYS A 231 -10.48 -14.63 13.70
N LYS A 232 -11.10 -14.07 14.74
CA LYS A 232 -12.02 -14.83 15.61
C LYS A 232 -13.20 -15.41 14.83
N VAL A 233 -13.77 -14.65 13.90
CA VAL A 233 -14.88 -15.13 13.06
C VAL A 233 -14.42 -16.28 12.16
N LYS A 234 -13.21 -16.19 11.59
CA LYS A 234 -12.65 -17.24 10.73
C LYS A 234 -12.48 -18.57 11.48
N GLU A 235 -11.95 -18.55 12.70
CA GLU A 235 -11.79 -19.77 13.52
C GLU A 235 -13.15 -20.45 13.78
N ILE A 236 -14.18 -19.66 14.09
CA ILE A 236 -15.54 -20.17 14.29
C ILE A 236 -16.11 -20.75 12.99
N GLU A 237 -15.93 -20.08 11.86
CA GLU A 237 -16.38 -20.57 10.55
C GLU A 237 -15.67 -21.85 10.11
N GLU A 238 -14.38 -22.01 10.41
CA GLU A 238 -13.63 -23.22 10.11
C GLU A 238 -14.18 -24.41 10.92
N GLU A 239 -14.44 -24.23 12.21
CA GLU A 239 -15.06 -25.25 13.08
C GLU A 239 -16.48 -25.62 12.64
N LEU A 240 -17.29 -24.64 12.23
CA LEU A 240 -18.66 -24.88 11.75
C LEU A 240 -18.71 -25.58 10.38
N ASN A 241 -17.67 -25.44 9.56
CA ASN A 241 -17.58 -26.05 8.23
C ASN A 241 -16.91 -27.44 8.25
N ILE A 242 -16.60 -28.00 9.41
CA ILE A 242 -16.09 -29.37 9.51
C ILE A 242 -17.15 -30.33 8.97
N LEU A 243 -16.82 -31.00 7.86
CA LEU A 243 -17.67 -32.02 7.26
C LEU A 243 -17.66 -33.26 8.14
N VAL A 244 -18.78 -33.56 8.79
CA VAL A 244 -18.96 -34.79 9.56
C VAL A 244 -19.19 -35.94 8.58
N SER A 245 -18.24 -36.87 8.51
CA SER A 245 -18.35 -38.04 7.62
C SER A 245 -19.25 -39.13 8.22
N LEU A 246 -19.72 -40.06 7.38
CA LEU A 246 -20.43 -41.25 7.85
C LEU A 246 -19.54 -42.12 8.77
N GLU A 247 -18.23 -42.13 8.55
CA GLU A 247 -17.29 -42.85 9.41
C GLU A 247 -17.23 -42.23 10.81
N ASP A 248 -17.28 -40.90 10.93
CA ASP A 248 -17.31 -40.18 12.21
C ASP A 248 -18.59 -40.48 13.00
N ILE A 249 -19.72 -40.58 12.30
CA ILE A 249 -21.01 -40.96 12.91
C ILE A 249 -20.96 -42.41 13.42
N ILE A 250 -20.37 -43.33 12.64
CA ILE A 250 -20.27 -44.74 13.01
C ILE A 250 -19.22 -44.95 14.11
N ALA A 251 -18.19 -44.10 14.22
CA ALA A 251 -17.12 -44.20 15.21
C ALA A 251 -17.65 -44.20 16.65
N VAL A 252 -18.82 -43.60 16.90
CA VAL A 252 -19.51 -43.67 18.20
C VAL A 252 -19.73 -45.12 18.66
N SER A 253 -20.03 -46.04 17.73
CA SER A 253 -20.22 -47.47 18.05
C SER A 253 -18.94 -48.21 18.45
N LYS A 254 -17.76 -47.61 18.17
CA LYS A 254 -16.45 -48.18 18.45
C LYS A 254 -15.84 -47.65 19.76
N LEU A 255 -16.54 -46.76 20.46
CA LEU A 255 -16.06 -46.19 21.72
C LEU A 255 -16.01 -47.27 22.81
N ASN A 256 -14.95 -47.25 23.60
CA ASN A 256 -14.89 -48.05 24.83
C ASN A 256 -15.77 -47.44 25.93
N THR A 257 -15.94 -48.15 27.05
CA THR A 257 -16.85 -47.74 28.13
C THR A 257 -16.55 -46.34 28.68
N CYS A 258 -15.29 -46.01 28.94
CA CYS A 258 -14.91 -44.71 29.49
C CYS A 258 -15.10 -43.57 28.47
N GLN A 259 -14.79 -43.82 27.20
CA GLN A 259 -15.03 -42.88 26.11
C GLN A 259 -16.52 -42.62 25.90
N MET A 260 -17.34 -43.68 25.97
CA MET A 260 -18.79 -43.60 25.83
C MET A 260 -19.42 -42.78 26.96
N GLU A 261 -18.90 -42.91 28.19
CA GLU A 261 -19.35 -42.11 29.34
C GLU A 261 -19.09 -40.62 29.11
N ALA A 262 -17.86 -40.24 28.72
CA ALA A 262 -17.54 -38.86 28.39
C ALA A 262 -18.35 -38.32 27.21
N TYR A 263 -18.52 -39.12 26.14
CA TYR A 263 -19.33 -38.76 24.99
C TYR A 263 -20.77 -38.42 25.39
N ASN A 264 -21.41 -39.24 26.22
CA ASN A 264 -22.79 -39.01 26.66
C ASN A 264 -22.93 -37.71 27.47
N ILE A 265 -21.97 -37.41 28.36
CA ILE A 265 -21.96 -36.18 29.15
C ILE A 265 -21.86 -34.95 28.24
N ILE A 266 -20.94 -34.96 27.28
CA ILE A 266 -20.74 -33.87 26.33
C ILE A 266 -22.01 -33.68 25.48
N MET A 267 -22.52 -34.76 24.89
CA MET A 267 -23.72 -34.70 24.04
C MET A 267 -24.98 -34.25 24.79
N GLN A 268 -25.09 -34.57 26.08
CA GLN A 268 -26.17 -34.07 26.92
C GLN A 268 -26.07 -32.54 27.10
N HIS A 269 -24.88 -32.00 27.37
CA HIS A 269 -24.69 -30.55 27.50
C HIS A 269 -24.95 -29.81 26.18
N VAL A 270 -24.57 -30.41 25.05
CA VAL A 270 -24.88 -29.88 23.71
C VAL A 270 -26.40 -29.81 23.48
N ARG A 271 -27.13 -30.91 23.78
CA ARG A 271 -28.59 -30.96 23.64
C ARG A 271 -29.30 -29.97 24.56
N ASP A 272 -28.79 -29.80 25.77
CA ASP A 272 -29.30 -28.85 26.75
C ASP A 272 -28.88 -27.39 26.48
N GLN A 273 -28.06 -27.14 25.44
CA GLN A 273 -27.48 -25.83 25.12
C GLN A 273 -26.75 -25.16 26.31
N LYS A 274 -26.09 -25.97 27.15
CA LYS A 274 -25.33 -25.47 28.31
C LYS A 274 -23.90 -25.13 27.91
N LEU A 275 -23.50 -23.89 28.18
CA LEU A 275 -22.12 -23.44 27.99
C LEU A 275 -21.21 -24.05 29.06
N VAL A 276 -20.32 -24.95 28.65
CA VAL A 276 -19.33 -25.59 29.53
C VAL A 276 -18.08 -25.93 28.72
N ALA A 277 -16.91 -25.94 29.37
CA ALA A 277 -15.67 -26.41 28.78
C ALA A 277 -15.32 -27.78 29.39
N PHE A 278 -14.92 -28.74 28.55
CA PHE A 278 -14.48 -30.06 28.97
C PHE A 278 -12.98 -30.21 28.74
N PHE A 279 -12.30 -30.87 29.67
CA PHE A 279 -10.91 -31.29 29.51
C PHE A 279 -10.86 -32.82 29.37
N ILE A 280 -10.26 -33.31 28.31
CA ILE A 280 -10.12 -34.74 28.03
C ILE A 280 -8.63 -35.10 28.17
N ASP A 281 -8.30 -35.85 29.22
CA ASP A 281 -6.95 -36.38 29.44
C ASP A 281 -6.84 -37.82 28.91
N GLY A 282 -5.65 -38.28 28.52
CA GLY A 282 -5.42 -39.65 28.04
C GLY A 282 -3.93 -40.04 28.00
N PRO A 283 -3.52 -41.20 28.56
CA PRO A 283 -2.12 -41.62 28.60
C PRO A 283 -1.60 -42.00 27.19
N GLY A 284 -0.32 -41.67 26.93
CA GLY A 284 0.31 -41.85 25.63
C GLY A 284 0.30 -43.30 25.12
N GLY A 285 -0.11 -43.48 23.86
CA GLY A 285 -0.11 -44.78 23.16
C GLY A 285 -1.49 -45.44 22.96
N THR A 286 -2.56 -44.89 23.52
CA THR A 286 -3.94 -45.42 23.34
C THR A 286 -4.77 -44.73 22.25
N GLY A 287 -4.21 -43.72 21.57
CA GLY A 287 -5.03 -42.64 21.01
C GLY A 287 -5.65 -41.88 22.17
N THR A 288 -5.48 -40.56 22.24
CA THR A 288 -5.89 -39.67 23.35
C THR A 288 -7.41 -39.72 23.61
N LEU A 289 -7.89 -40.81 24.18
CA LEU A 289 -9.29 -41.12 24.44
C LEU A 289 -9.38 -42.09 25.64
N SER A 290 -8.72 -41.79 26.75
CA SER A 290 -9.10 -42.40 28.04
C SER A 290 -9.41 -41.27 29.01
N PRO A 291 -10.60 -40.64 28.90
CA PRO A 291 -10.95 -39.47 29.67
C PRO A 291 -11.00 -39.83 31.15
N GLN A 292 -10.13 -39.20 31.94
CA GLN A 292 -10.45 -38.90 33.32
C GLN A 292 -11.05 -37.50 33.34
N LEU A 293 -12.37 -37.41 33.56
CA LEU A 293 -13.08 -36.15 33.75
C LEU A 293 -12.71 -35.56 35.12
N ARG A 294 -12.26 -34.30 35.13
CA ARG A 294 -12.23 -33.44 36.32
C ARG A 294 -13.07 -32.21 36.07
#